data_AF-A0A4Y3VRY0-F1
#
_entry.id   AF-A0A4Y3VRY0-F1
#
_cell.length_a   1.000
_cell.length_b   1.000
_cell.length_c   1.000
_cell.angle_alpha   90.00
_cell.angle_beta   90.00
_cell.angle_gamma   90.00
#
_symmetry.space_group_name_H-M   'P 1'
#
loop_
_entity.id
_entity.type
_entity.pdbx_description
1 polymer ?
#
loop_
_entity_poly.entity_id
_entity_poly.type
_entity_poly.pdbx_seq_one_letter_code
_entity_poly.pdbx_strand_id
1 'polypeptide(L)'
;MMSLRLFTGAAAAAALTFALPAAAHAAPVVVPDDCAKAQAIAEMAERDYEDMVKWYQDLITQGGHPGVVGEQAVADAKADLDRAAAEAQRICGP
;
A
#
# COMPACT_ATOMS: atom_id res chain seq x y z
N MET A 1 -55.70 7.88 -10.43
CA MET A 1 -55.92 7.32 -11.78
C MET A 1 -54.79 6.34 -12.06
N MET A 2 -55.16 5.11 -12.45
CA MET A 2 -54.33 3.94 -12.77
C MET A 2 -53.24 4.30 -13.82
N SER A 3 -52.09 3.63 -13.91
CA SER A 3 -51.97 2.20 -14.19
C SER A 3 -50.57 1.62 -13.93
N LEU A 4 -50.56 0.42 -13.36
CA LEU A 4 -49.47 -0.56 -13.41
C LEU A 4 -49.39 -1.25 -14.78
N ARG A 5 -48.16 -1.58 -15.22
CA ARG A 5 -47.80 -2.78 -16.02
C ARG A 5 -46.37 -3.16 -15.63
N LEU A 6 -46.12 -3.99 -14.62
CA LEU A 6 -46.11 -5.46 -14.66
C LEU A 6 -45.50 -6.04 -15.95
N PHE A 7 -44.17 -6.18 -15.95
CA PHE A 7 -43.48 -7.18 -16.75
C PHE A 7 -43.16 -8.39 -15.87
N THR A 8 -44.02 -9.39 -15.99
CA THR A 8 -43.82 -10.78 -15.63
C THR A 8 -42.77 -11.41 -16.54
N GLY A 9 -41.77 -12.09 -15.98
CA GLY A 9 -40.76 -12.77 -16.79
C GLY A 9 -39.84 -13.69 -16.00
N ALA A 10 -40.42 -14.78 -15.49
CA ALA A 10 -39.85 -16.10 -15.20
C ALA A 10 -38.48 -16.22 -14.49
N ALA A 11 -38.56 -16.82 -13.31
CA ALA A 11 -37.53 -17.53 -12.58
C ALA A 11 -36.65 -18.45 -13.46
N ALA A 12 -35.35 -18.40 -13.22
CA ALA A 12 -34.47 -19.56 -13.27
C ALA A 12 -33.47 -19.45 -12.12
N ALA A 13 -33.83 -20.09 -11.00
CA ALA A 13 -32.92 -20.33 -9.90
C ALA A 13 -31.85 -21.33 -10.39
N ALA A 14 -30.66 -20.82 -10.71
CA ALA A 14 -29.46 -21.64 -10.75
C ALA A 14 -28.74 -21.43 -9.42
N ALA A 15 -29.10 -22.26 -8.44
CA ALA A 15 -28.30 -22.47 -7.25
C ALA A 15 -26.99 -23.15 -7.67
N LEU A 16 -26.03 -22.35 -8.11
CA LEU A 16 -24.64 -22.76 -8.15
C LEU A 16 -24.13 -22.72 -6.72
N THR A 17 -24.17 -23.87 -6.09
CA THR A 17 -23.41 -24.18 -4.89
C THR A 17 -21.94 -23.88 -5.17
N PHE A 18 -21.49 -22.67 -4.85
CA PHE A 18 -20.08 -22.37 -4.66
C PHE A 18 -19.61 -23.07 -3.38
N ALA A 19 -19.44 -24.39 -3.47
CA ALA A 19 -18.51 -25.11 -2.62
C ALA A 19 -17.10 -24.73 -3.10
N LEU A 20 -16.69 -23.51 -2.80
CA LEU A 20 -15.27 -23.16 -2.86
C LEU A 20 -14.60 -23.98 -1.77
N PRO A 21 -13.56 -24.78 -2.08
CA PRO A 21 -12.67 -25.22 -1.03
C PRO A 21 -12.18 -23.94 -0.37
N ALA A 22 -12.36 -23.84 0.95
CA ALA A 22 -11.54 -22.96 1.75
C ALA A 22 -10.10 -23.39 1.45
N ALA A 23 -9.49 -22.75 0.45
CA ALA A 23 -8.07 -22.70 0.31
C ALA A 23 -7.62 -22.09 1.62
N ALA A 24 -7.27 -22.95 2.57
CA ALA A 24 -6.35 -22.65 3.63
C ALA A 24 -5.12 -22.13 2.89
N HIS A 25 -5.10 -20.82 2.65
CA HIS A 25 -3.89 -20.12 2.30
C HIS A 25 -3.03 -20.39 3.52
N ALA A 26 -2.14 -21.38 3.40
CA ALA A 26 -1.04 -21.53 4.34
C ALA A 26 -0.47 -20.12 4.44
N ALA A 27 -0.66 -19.48 5.60
CA ALA A 27 -0.04 -18.20 5.86
C ALA A 27 1.43 -18.40 5.49
N PRO A 28 2.02 -17.53 4.66
CA PRO A 28 3.42 -17.67 4.32
C PRO A 28 4.17 -17.87 5.63
N VAL A 29 4.91 -18.97 5.73
CA VAL A 29 5.77 -19.20 6.88
C VAL A 29 6.80 -18.09 6.81
N VAL A 30 6.58 -17.05 7.59
CA VAL A 30 7.50 -15.93 7.74
C VAL A 30 8.77 -16.53 8.29
N VAL A 31 9.79 -16.64 7.44
CA VAL A 31 11.11 -17.01 7.94
C VAL A 31 11.58 -15.82 8.77
N PRO A 32 12.08 -16.01 10.00
CA PRO A 32 12.52 -14.91 10.85
C PRO A 32 13.47 -13.93 10.14
N ASP A 33 14.27 -14.43 9.20
CA ASP A 33 15.18 -13.64 8.36
C ASP A 33 14.46 -12.70 7.38
N ASP A 34 13.28 -13.07 6.86
CA ASP A 34 12.52 -12.23 5.91
C ASP A 34 11.93 -11.00 6.61
N CYS A 35 11.44 -11.18 7.85
CA CYS A 35 10.96 -10.06 8.65
C CYS A 35 12.11 -9.11 9.04
N ALA A 36 13.24 -9.65 9.50
CA ALA A 36 14.42 -8.83 9.84
C ALA A 36 14.91 -8.02 8.63
N LYS A 37 14.94 -8.64 7.45
CA LYS A 37 15.28 -7.96 6.19
C LYS A 37 14.28 -6.87 5.84
N ALA A 38 12.97 -7.14 5.96
CA ALA A 38 11.94 -6.15 5.65
C ALA A 38 12.00 -4.95 6.60
N GLN A 39 12.27 -5.16 7.89
CA GLN A 39 12.50 -4.09 8.85
C GLN A 39 13.73 -3.26 8.47
N ALA A 40 14.86 -3.89 8.14
CA ALA A 40 16.06 -3.17 7.72
C ALA A 40 15.83 -2.31 6.46
N ILE A 41 15.01 -2.78 5.51
CA ILE A 41 14.62 -1.99 4.33
C ILE A 41 13.76 -0.79 4.74
N ALA A 42 12.79 -0.97 5.64
CA ALA A 42 11.98 0.13 6.14
C ALA A 42 12.82 1.19 6.86
N GLU A 43 13.78 0.78 7.70
CA GLU A 43 14.71 1.69 8.36
C GLU A 43 15.64 2.43 7.38
N MET A 44 16.07 1.76 6.29
CA MET A 44 16.84 2.42 5.23
C MET A 44 15.99 3.49 4.54
N ALA A 45 14.74 3.17 4.17
CA ALA A 45 13.85 4.12 3.54
C ALA A 45 13.50 5.32 4.45
N GLU A 46 13.45 5.11 5.77
CA GLU A 46 13.27 6.18 6.76
C GLU A 46 14.46 7.14 6.75
N ARG A 47 15.69 6.61 6.81
CA ARG A 47 16.90 7.42 6.70
C ARG A 47 16.99 8.19 5.39
N ASP A 48 16.66 7.54 4.27
CA ASP A 48 16.65 8.18 2.95
C ASP A 48 15.64 9.34 2.89
N TYR A 49 14.45 9.17 3.47
CA TYR A 49 13.46 10.23 3.58
C TYR A 49 13.96 11.40 4.46
N GLU A 50 14.53 11.11 5.62
CA GLU A 50 15.08 12.15 6.51
C GLU A 50 16.22 12.92 5.84
N ASP A 51 17.12 12.23 5.13
CA ASP A 51 18.21 12.84 4.38
C ASP A 51 17.69 13.72 3.23
N MET A 52 16.63 13.29 2.52
CA MET A 52 16.00 14.11 1.48
C MET A 52 15.31 15.36 2.05
N VAL A 53 14.61 15.23 3.17
CA VAL A 53 14.02 16.39 3.86
C VAL A 53 15.11 17.38 4.29
N LYS A 54 16.19 16.86 4.88
CA LYS A 54 17.32 17.69 5.31
C LYS A 54 17.98 18.40 4.13
N TRP A 55 18.29 17.68 3.06
CA TRP A 55 18.85 18.25 1.84
C TRP A 55 17.97 19.36 1.26
N TYR A 56 16.64 19.14 1.22
CA TYR A 56 15.69 20.13 0.72
C TYR A 56 15.70 21.41 1.58
N GLN A 57 15.72 21.25 2.91
CA GLN A 57 15.80 22.37 3.86
C GLN A 57 17.15 23.12 3.77
N ASP A 58 18.26 22.39 3.65
CA ASP A 58 19.58 22.96 3.51
C ASP A 58 19.70 23.77 2.21
N LEU A 59 19.10 23.30 1.11
CA LEU A 59 19.03 24.06 -0.14
C LEU A 59 18.29 25.38 0.01
N ILE A 60 17.12 25.37 0.66
CA ILE A 60 16.34 26.60 0.91
C ILE A 60 17.12 27.56 1.81
N THR A 61 17.76 27.02 2.86
CA THR A 61 18.56 27.82 3.81
C THR A 61 19.74 28.50 3.14
N GLN A 62 20.34 27.85 2.14
CA GLN A 62 21.42 28.41 1.32
C GLN A 62 20.92 29.40 0.25
N GLY A 63 19.63 29.74 0.23
CA GLY A 63 19.02 30.64 -0.75
C GLY A 63 18.66 29.97 -2.08
N GLY A 64 18.72 28.65 -2.15
CA GLY A 64 18.28 27.86 -3.29
C GLY A 64 16.76 27.85 -3.44
N HIS A 65 16.29 27.49 -4.63
CA HIS A 65 14.87 27.36 -4.94
C HIS A 65 14.60 26.02 -5.65
N PRO A 66 14.54 24.90 -4.90
CA PRO A 66 14.38 23.57 -5.48
C PRO A 66 13.03 23.39 -6.20
N GLY A 67 12.04 24.20 -5.85
CA GLY A 67 10.71 24.23 -6.48
C GLY A 67 10.04 22.86 -6.48
N VAL A 68 9.21 22.64 -7.51
CA VAL A 68 8.43 21.41 -7.67
C VAL A 68 9.29 20.14 -7.76
N VAL A 69 10.53 20.24 -8.27
CA VAL A 69 11.42 19.09 -8.38
C VAL A 69 11.86 18.61 -7.01
N GLY A 70 12.24 19.53 -6.11
CA GLY A 70 12.58 19.14 -4.74
C GLY A 70 11.38 18.71 -3.91
N GLU A 71 10.23 19.36 -4.11
CA GLU A 71 8.98 18.93 -3.46
C GLU A 71 8.61 17.51 -3.88
N GLN A 72 8.73 17.19 -5.17
CA GLN A 72 8.47 15.86 -5.69
C GLN A 72 9.50 14.83 -5.20
N ALA A 73 10.78 15.20 -5.11
CA ALA A 73 11.81 14.30 -4.56
C ALA A 73 11.51 13.92 -3.10
N VAL A 74 11.08 14.87 -2.26
CA VAL A 74 10.66 14.58 -0.88
C VAL A 74 9.39 13.72 -0.84
N ALA A 75 8.44 13.99 -1.73
CA ALA A 75 7.20 13.21 -1.83
C ALA A 75 7.47 11.76 -2.27
N ASP A 76 8.36 11.56 -3.23
CA ASP A 76 8.76 10.24 -3.72
C ASP A 76 9.48 9.44 -2.62
N ALA A 77 10.42 10.07 -1.90
CA ALA A 77 11.10 9.45 -0.76
C ALA A 77 10.11 9.05 0.35
N LYS A 78 9.11 9.90 0.62
CA LYS A 78 8.03 9.56 1.56
C LYS A 78 7.20 8.36 1.08
N ALA A 79 6.86 8.31 -0.22
CA ALA A 79 6.09 7.22 -0.78
C ALA A 79 6.84 5.88 -0.70
N ASP A 80 8.17 5.91 -0.86
CA ASP A 80 9.03 4.73 -0.70
C ASP A 80 9.12 4.28 0.76
N LEU A 81 9.25 5.21 1.71
CA LEU A 81 9.14 4.92 3.15
C LEU A 81 7.80 4.25 3.48
N ASP A 82 6.68 4.85 3.07
CA ASP A 82 5.34 4.33 3.36
C ASP A 82 5.15 2.92 2.73
N ARG A 83 5.70 2.69 1.53
CA ARG A 83 5.68 1.38 0.86
C ARG A 83 6.48 0.34 1.63
N ALA A 84 7.71 0.67 2.03
CA ALA A 84 8.60 -0.22 2.76
C ALA A 84 8.03 -0.57 4.14
N ALA A 85 7.48 0.40 4.87
CA ALA A 85 6.82 0.18 6.15
C ALA A 85 5.61 -0.75 6.01
N ALA A 86 4.76 -0.53 4.99
CA ALA A 86 3.62 -1.41 4.73
C ALA A 86 4.06 -2.84 4.35
N GLU A 87 5.18 -2.99 3.64
CA GLU A 87 5.75 -4.30 3.32
C GLU A 87 6.29 -5.01 4.55
N ALA A 88 7.03 -4.32 5.41
CA ALA A 88 7.48 -4.85 6.68
C ALA A 88 6.30 -5.32 7.54
N GLN A 89 5.22 -4.55 7.64
CA GLN A 89 4.02 -4.95 8.38
C GLN A 89 3.35 -6.20 7.79
N ARG A 90 3.28 -6.32 6.46
CA ARG A 90 2.73 -7.52 5.80
C ARG A 90 3.56 -8.77 6.07
N ILE A 91 4.88 -8.64 6.07
CA ILE A 91 5.81 -9.77 6.26
C ILE A 91 5.92 -10.14 7.74
N CYS A 92 6.07 -9.18 8.63
CA CYS A 92 6.28 -9.43 10.06
C CYS A 92 4.99 -9.76 10.82
N GLY A 93 3.82 -9.41 10.27
CA GLY A 93 2.55 -9.46 10.98
C GLY A 93 2.32 -8.19 11.83
N PRO A 94 1.08 -8.03 12.35
CA PRO A 94 0.69 -6.89 13.19
C PRO A 94 1.30 -6.92 14.60
#